data_AF-A0A926IQ85-F1
#
_entry.id   AF-A0A926IQ85-F1
#
_cell.length_a   1.000
_cell.length_b   1.000
_cell.length_c   1.000
_cell.angle_alpha   90.00
_cell.angle_beta   90.00
_cell.angle_gamma   90.00
#
_symmetry.space_group_name_H-M   'P 1'
#
loop_
_entity.id
_entity.type
_entity.pdbx_description
1 polymer ?
#
loop_
_entity_poly.entity_id
_entity_poly.type
_entity_poly.pdbx_seq_one_letter_code
_entity_poly.pdbx_strand_id
1 'polypeptide(L)'
;MSVFLIGRRCYQNTDSLPFFFNKLGELLHECIFVFANWGAPASSDTGLWYYIFTYKWYIVGALSLLLCWSLVRILKLRVLGVVLGAMATAVSVILANLFIDDTKLIPLVPMIVAITALAVILLFDKQDEENREWAISSWGFAKQILPLLAIGVVTAGFLLGSTHDNTAIAGVIPNSWIEWAVGGNSLLSNFFASFTGAFMYFATLTEVPIIQGLLASGMGKGPALALLLAGPSLSLPNMLVIRGVMGTKKTIVYVTLVIVMATVSGFIYGNLF
;
A
#
# COMPACT_ATOMS: atom_id res chain seq x y z
N MET A 1 3.74 8.79 5.02
CA MET A 1 4.02 10.02 5.79
C MET A 1 4.43 11.14 4.81
N SER A 2 5.60 11.11 4.17
CA SER A 2 6.12 12.18 3.30
C SER A 2 5.19 12.69 2.18
N VAL A 3 4.36 11.83 1.60
CA VAL A 3 3.37 12.19 0.55
C VAL A 3 2.28 13.12 1.10
N PHE A 4 1.77 12.83 2.29
CA PHE A 4 0.69 13.63 2.92
C PHE A 4 1.21 14.99 3.45
N LEU A 5 2.52 15.14 3.67
CA LEU A 5 3.18 16.42 4.00
C LEU A 5 3.08 17.40 2.84
N ILE A 6 3.43 16.90 1.66
CA ILE A 6 3.57 17.70 0.46
C ILE A 6 2.18 18.09 -0.06
N GLY A 7 1.20 17.19 0.03
CA GLY A 7 -0.17 17.42 -0.42
C GLY A 7 -0.96 18.50 0.35
N ARG A 8 -0.78 18.68 1.67
CA ARG A 8 -1.57 19.68 2.44
C ARG A 8 -0.98 21.10 2.36
N ARG A 9 0.34 21.25 2.25
CA ARG A 9 0.99 22.55 2.01
C ARG A 9 0.47 23.24 0.75
N CYS A 10 -0.02 22.45 -0.21
CA CYS A 10 -0.70 22.89 -1.43
C CYS A 10 -2.06 23.57 -1.22
N TYR A 11 -2.79 23.27 -0.13
CA TYR A 11 -4.16 23.77 0.04
C TYR A 11 -4.20 25.12 0.77
N GLN A 12 -3.22 25.40 1.63
CA GLN A 12 -3.20 26.62 2.44
C GLN A 12 -2.25 27.71 1.91
N ASN A 13 -1.36 27.40 0.97
CA ASN A 13 -0.37 28.36 0.47
C ASN A 13 -0.42 28.46 -1.06
N THR A 14 -1.34 29.27 -1.58
CA THR A 14 -1.54 29.52 -3.02
C THR A 14 -0.38 30.29 -3.68
N ASP A 15 0.60 30.80 -2.93
CA ASP A 15 1.37 31.96 -3.38
C ASP A 15 2.89 31.76 -3.58
N SER A 16 3.45 30.53 -3.63
CA SER A 16 4.91 30.45 -3.94
C SER A 16 5.52 29.21 -4.60
N LEU A 17 4.83 28.07 -4.70
CA LEU A 17 5.36 26.89 -5.41
C LEU A 17 4.36 26.43 -6.49
N PRO A 18 4.78 26.31 -7.76
CA PRO A 18 3.89 25.81 -8.81
C PRO A 18 3.34 24.43 -8.43
N PHE A 19 2.03 24.22 -8.57
CA PHE A 19 1.32 22.95 -8.36
C PHE A 19 2.09 21.71 -8.87
N PHE A 20 2.82 21.88 -9.97
CA PHE A 20 3.70 20.87 -10.58
C PHE A 20 4.82 20.36 -9.65
N PHE A 21 5.50 21.24 -8.90
CA PHE A 21 6.57 20.83 -8.00
C PHE A 21 6.04 20.03 -6.81
N ASN A 22 4.83 20.31 -6.35
CA ASN A 22 4.25 19.58 -5.23
C ASN A 22 3.83 18.16 -5.63
N LYS A 23 3.22 18.03 -6.81
CA LYS A 23 2.84 16.71 -7.35
C LYS A 23 4.06 15.86 -7.71
N LEU A 24 5.20 16.49 -8.00
CA LEU A 24 6.47 15.81 -8.25
C LEU A 24 6.95 15.02 -7.01
N GLY A 25 6.84 15.58 -5.80
CA GLY A 25 7.29 14.91 -4.58
C GLY A 25 6.49 13.64 -4.24
N GLU A 26 5.18 13.69 -4.44
CA GLU A 26 4.28 12.54 -4.27
C GLU A 26 4.57 11.45 -5.30
N LEU A 27 4.68 11.85 -6.57
CA LEU A 27 4.92 10.95 -7.69
C LEU A 27 6.30 10.28 -7.61
N LEU A 28 7.33 11.00 -7.13
CA LEU A 28 8.67 10.43 -6.93
C LEU A 28 8.64 9.24 -5.95
N HIS A 29 7.93 9.35 -4.84
CA HIS A 29 7.80 8.27 -3.87
C HIS A 29 7.07 7.06 -4.46
N GLU A 30 5.95 7.27 -5.15
CA GLU A 30 5.20 6.21 -5.83
C GLU A 30 6.07 5.50 -6.88
N CYS A 31 6.79 6.25 -7.71
CA CYS A 31 7.72 5.69 -8.69
C CYS A 31 8.82 4.85 -8.04
N ILE A 32 9.41 5.31 -6.92
CA ILE A 32 10.41 4.53 -6.18
C ILE A 32 9.83 3.17 -5.78
N PHE A 33 8.62 3.13 -5.20
CA PHE A 33 7.98 1.88 -4.79
C PHE A 33 7.64 0.97 -5.98
N VAL A 34 7.16 1.53 -7.09
CA VAL A 34 6.84 0.78 -8.32
C VAL A 34 8.10 0.11 -8.88
N PHE A 35 9.20 0.84 -9.03
CA PHE A 35 10.43 0.28 -9.60
C PHE A 35 11.18 -0.63 -8.62
N ALA A 36 11.16 -0.32 -7.31
CA ALA A 36 11.77 -1.20 -6.30
C ALA A 36 11.09 -2.57 -6.25
N ASN A 37 9.75 -2.59 -6.33
CA ASN A 37 8.95 -3.81 -6.32
C ASN A 37 8.69 -4.40 -7.72
N TRP A 38 9.41 -3.94 -8.75
CA TRP A 38 9.22 -4.47 -10.10
C TRP A 38 9.55 -5.97 -10.14
N GLY A 39 8.57 -6.76 -10.62
CA GLY A 39 8.62 -8.22 -10.64
C GLY A 39 9.61 -8.78 -11.65
N ALA A 40 10.19 -9.94 -11.35
CA ALA A 40 11.12 -10.61 -12.24
C ALA A 40 10.43 -11.02 -13.56
N PRO A 41 11.08 -10.81 -14.72
CA PRO A 41 10.56 -11.27 -16.00
C PRO A 41 10.47 -12.80 -16.04
N ALA A 42 9.55 -13.33 -16.85
CA ALA A 42 9.54 -14.75 -17.18
C ALA A 42 10.83 -15.12 -17.91
N SER A 43 11.30 -16.36 -17.78
CA SER A 43 12.58 -16.83 -18.33
C SER A 43 12.73 -16.65 -19.85
N SER A 44 11.62 -16.50 -20.57
CA SER A 44 11.57 -16.29 -22.02
C SER A 44 11.42 -14.82 -22.45
N ASP A 45 11.23 -13.89 -21.50
CA ASP A 45 10.95 -12.49 -21.80
C ASP A 45 12.26 -11.69 -21.85
N THR A 46 12.64 -11.24 -23.04
CA THR A 46 13.81 -10.40 -23.33
C THR A 46 13.41 -8.98 -23.74
N GLY A 47 12.13 -8.62 -23.61
CA GLY A 47 11.59 -7.34 -24.03
C GLY A 47 11.82 -6.20 -23.04
N LEU A 48 10.98 -5.17 -23.14
CA LEU A 48 11.02 -3.99 -22.27
C LEU A 48 10.95 -4.34 -20.77
N TRP A 49 10.19 -5.39 -20.41
CA TRP A 49 10.05 -5.84 -19.02
C TRP A 49 11.37 -6.29 -18.40
N TYR A 50 12.19 -6.99 -19.18
CA TYR A 50 13.54 -7.43 -18.79
C TYR A 50 14.48 -6.25 -18.56
N TYR A 51 14.46 -5.25 -19.46
CA TYR A 51 15.31 -4.07 -19.32
C TYR A 51 14.93 -3.23 -18.09
N ILE A 52 13.64 -3.01 -17.85
CA ILE A 52 13.20 -2.29 -16.65
C ILE A 52 13.65 -3.04 -15.39
N PHE A 53 13.47 -4.36 -15.33
CA PHE A 53 13.89 -5.15 -14.18
C PHE A 53 15.42 -5.13 -13.97
N THR A 54 16.20 -5.17 -15.04
CA THR A 54 17.67 -5.14 -15.00
C THR A 54 18.19 -3.81 -14.45
N TYR A 55 17.59 -2.69 -14.90
CA TYR A 55 18.04 -1.35 -14.52
C TYR A 55 17.29 -0.73 -13.33
N LYS A 56 16.33 -1.45 -12.72
CA LYS A 56 15.44 -0.90 -11.69
C LYS A 56 16.17 -0.23 -10.52
N TRP A 57 17.30 -0.78 -10.09
CA TRP A 57 18.06 -0.23 -8.97
C TRP A 57 18.76 1.09 -9.29
N TYR A 58 19.20 1.28 -10.54
CA TYR A 58 19.73 2.57 -10.99
C TYR A 58 18.63 3.63 -11.08
N ILE A 59 17.43 3.23 -11.56
CA ILE A 59 16.25 4.10 -11.61
C ILE A 59 15.85 4.52 -10.19
N VAL A 60 15.73 3.57 -9.26
CA VAL A 60 15.42 3.84 -7.86
C VAL A 60 16.46 4.74 -7.20
N GLY A 61 17.76 4.52 -7.47
CA GLY A 61 18.84 5.37 -6.97
C GLY A 61 18.72 6.82 -7.46
N ALA A 62 18.48 7.02 -8.75
CA ALA A 62 18.27 8.35 -9.33
C ALA A 62 17.02 9.04 -8.73
N LEU A 63 15.91 8.32 -8.61
CA LEU A 63 14.68 8.84 -7.99
C LEU A 63 14.88 9.17 -6.50
N SER A 64 15.71 8.42 -5.78
CA SER A 64 16.01 8.66 -4.36
C SER A 64 16.83 9.94 -4.16
N LEU A 65 17.75 10.26 -5.09
CA LEU A 65 18.46 11.54 -5.09
C LEU A 65 17.51 12.71 -5.39
N LEU A 66 16.58 12.53 -6.33
CA LEU A 66 15.53 13.51 -6.62
C LEU A 66 14.59 13.71 -5.43
N LEU A 67 14.29 12.64 -4.68
CA LEU A 67 13.52 12.73 -3.44
C LEU A 67 14.29 13.56 -2.39
N CYS A 68 15.58 13.32 -2.18
CA CYS A 68 16.41 14.13 -1.29
C CYS A 68 16.43 15.62 -1.70
N TRP A 69 16.54 15.89 -3.00
CA TRP A 69 16.46 17.26 -3.53
C TRP A 69 15.09 17.90 -3.27
N SER A 70 14.02 17.14 -3.48
CA SER A 70 12.65 17.55 -3.20
C SER A 70 12.43 17.89 -1.73
N LEU A 71 12.96 17.09 -0.80
CA LEU A 71 12.92 17.37 0.65
C LEU A 71 13.58 18.72 1.00
N VAL A 72 14.70 19.06 0.35
CA VAL A 72 15.38 20.35 0.59
C VAL A 72 14.61 21.51 -0.03
N ARG A 73 14.09 21.37 -1.26
CA ARG A 73 13.49 22.48 -2.01
C ARG A 73 12.03 22.75 -1.65
N ILE A 74 11.24 21.71 -1.40
CA ILE A 74 9.80 21.82 -1.14
C ILE A 74 9.54 21.99 0.35
N LEU A 75 10.11 21.13 1.19
CA LEU A 75 9.93 21.20 2.65
C LEU A 75 10.89 22.19 3.33
N LYS A 76 11.78 22.83 2.56
CA LYS A 76 12.78 23.79 3.04
C LYS A 76 13.65 23.22 4.18
N LEU A 77 13.91 21.92 4.16
CA LEU A 77 14.73 21.28 5.19
C LEU A 77 16.20 21.68 5.06
N ARG A 78 16.89 21.72 6.20
CA ARG A 78 18.35 21.93 6.24
C ARG A 78 19.05 20.85 5.43
N VAL A 79 19.83 21.26 4.43
CA VAL A 79 20.61 20.36 3.56
C VAL A 79 21.46 19.39 4.39
N LEU A 80 22.10 19.90 5.45
CA LEU A 80 22.90 19.08 6.36
C LEU A 80 22.08 17.93 6.98
N GLY A 81 20.85 18.20 7.41
CA GLY A 81 19.97 17.17 7.99
C GLY A 81 19.62 16.09 6.97
N VAL A 82 19.25 16.49 5.75
CA VAL A 82 18.90 15.55 4.67
C VAL A 82 20.11 14.70 4.26
N VAL A 83 21.29 15.30 4.12
CA VAL A 83 22.53 14.58 3.79
C VAL A 83 22.91 13.61 4.90
N LEU A 84 22.85 14.02 6.17
CA LEU A 84 23.12 13.14 7.30
C LEU A 84 22.13 11.97 7.36
N GLY A 85 20.84 12.20 7.11
CA GLY A 85 19.83 11.15 7.04
C GLY A 85 20.06 10.16 5.90
N ALA A 86 20.43 10.66 4.71
CA ALA A 86 20.79 9.81 3.57
C ALA A 86 22.05 8.98 3.85
N MET A 87 23.08 9.58 4.44
CA MET A 87 24.30 8.90 4.85
C MET A 87 24.04 7.84 5.92
N ALA A 88 23.24 8.16 6.94
CA ALA A 88 22.85 7.19 7.97
C ALA A 88 22.11 5.98 7.36
N THR A 89 21.23 6.23 6.40
CA THR A 89 20.52 5.17 5.66
C THR A 89 21.50 4.32 4.86
N ALA A 90 22.43 4.93 4.10
CA ALA A 90 23.43 4.19 3.33
C ALA A 90 24.36 3.35 4.23
N VAL A 91 24.81 3.90 5.36
CA VAL A 91 25.63 3.18 6.35
C VAL A 91 24.85 2.01 6.94
N SER A 92 23.56 2.19 7.24
CA SER A 92 22.72 1.11 7.77
C SER A 92 22.51 -0.04 6.79
N VAL A 93 22.51 0.21 5.47
CA VAL A 93 22.50 -0.86 4.45
C VAL A 93 23.79 -1.68 4.52
N ILE A 94 24.94 -1.02 4.62
CA ILE A 94 26.25 -1.69 4.69
C ILE A 94 26.33 -2.53 5.98
N LEU A 95 25.96 -1.93 7.12
CA LEU A 95 25.95 -2.62 8.40
C LEU A 95 24.98 -3.82 8.41
N ALA A 96 23.77 -3.67 7.87
CA ALA A 96 22.81 -4.76 7.80
C ALA A 96 23.35 -5.93 6.97
N ASN A 97 24.03 -5.69 5.85
CA ASN A 97 24.64 -6.74 5.03
C ASN A 97 25.85 -7.42 5.70
N LEU A 98 26.51 -6.77 6.67
CA LEU A 98 27.68 -7.32 7.35
C LEU A 98 27.33 -8.11 8.61
N PHE A 99 26.23 -7.78 9.28
CA PHE A 99 25.90 -8.30 10.61
C PHE A 99 24.60 -9.14 10.66
N ILE A 100 23.79 -9.15 9.61
CA ILE A 100 22.51 -9.88 9.58
C ILE A 100 22.57 -10.98 8.51
N ASP A 101 22.56 -12.24 8.97
CA ASP A 101 22.57 -13.42 8.10
C ASP A 101 21.20 -13.68 7.46
N ASP A 102 20.11 -13.25 8.12
CA ASP A 102 18.74 -13.39 7.62
C ASP A 102 18.45 -12.40 6.48
N THR A 103 18.52 -12.90 5.25
CA THR A 103 18.25 -12.16 4.01
C THR A 103 16.89 -11.41 4.00
N LYS A 104 15.89 -11.90 4.75
CA LYS A 104 14.58 -11.25 4.90
C LYS A 104 14.62 -9.99 5.79
N LEU A 105 15.55 -9.91 6.74
CA LEU A 105 15.63 -8.82 7.72
C LEU A 105 16.54 -7.67 7.28
N ILE A 106 17.46 -7.93 6.35
CA ILE A 106 18.41 -6.92 5.83
C ILE A 106 17.71 -5.63 5.36
N PRO A 107 16.59 -5.64 4.60
CA PRO A 107 15.95 -4.41 4.12
C PRO A 107 15.18 -3.64 5.20
N LEU A 108 14.81 -4.29 6.31
CA LEU A 108 14.00 -3.71 7.36
C LEU A 108 14.79 -2.66 8.17
N VAL A 109 16.07 -2.94 8.43
CA VAL A 109 16.97 -2.03 9.16
C VAL A 109 17.12 -0.67 8.46
N PRO A 110 17.55 -0.57 7.19
CA PRO A 110 17.69 0.72 6.51
C PRO A 110 16.36 1.44 6.33
N MET A 111 15.24 0.72 6.19
CA MET A 111 13.92 1.32 6.17
C MET A 111 13.58 2.02 7.51
N ILE A 112 13.81 1.35 8.65
CA ILE A 112 13.58 1.95 9.98
C ILE A 112 14.49 3.16 10.19
N VAL A 113 15.77 3.06 9.79
CA VAL A 113 16.73 4.17 9.90
C VAL A 113 16.29 5.35 9.05
N ALA A 114 15.85 5.13 7.81
CA ALA A 114 15.36 6.20 6.94
C ALA A 114 14.10 6.89 7.50
N ILE A 115 13.12 6.12 7.99
CA ILE A 115 11.89 6.66 8.60
C ILE A 115 12.23 7.46 9.86
N THR A 116 13.10 6.93 10.71
CA THR A 116 13.51 7.58 11.97
C THR A 116 14.31 8.85 11.69
N ALA A 117 15.25 8.81 10.75
CA ALA A 117 16.03 9.98 10.35
C ALA A 117 15.11 11.09 9.84
N LEU A 118 14.17 10.78 8.95
CA LEU A 118 13.20 11.75 8.46
C LEU A 118 12.30 12.29 9.58
N ALA A 119 11.81 11.43 10.48
CA ALA A 119 10.99 11.84 11.61
C ALA A 119 11.73 12.80 12.56
N VAL A 120 13.00 12.50 12.86
CA VAL A 120 13.87 13.37 13.69
C VAL A 120 14.12 14.70 12.98
N ILE A 121 14.45 14.70 11.69
CA ILE A 121 14.67 15.92 10.91
C ILE A 121 13.43 16.83 10.96
N LEU A 122 12.23 16.26 10.80
CA LEU A 122 10.97 17.02 10.83
C LEU A 122 10.61 17.53 12.23
N LEU A 123 10.82 16.74 13.28
CA LEU A 123 10.48 17.14 14.66
C LEU A 123 11.40 18.22 15.22
N PHE A 124 12.66 18.22 14.81
CA PHE A 124 13.67 19.21 15.23
C PHE A 124 13.86 20.34 14.22
N ASP A 125 13.02 20.41 13.19
CA ASP A 125 13.09 21.52 12.24
C ASP A 125 12.71 22.83 12.94
N LYS A 126 13.62 23.80 12.83
CA LYS A 126 13.46 25.17 13.36
C LYS A 126 13.23 26.20 12.27
N GLN A 127 13.33 25.81 10.99
CA GLN A 127 13.08 26.72 9.88
C GLN A 127 11.59 26.88 9.61
N ASP A 128 10.82 25.83 9.87
CA ASP A 128 9.40 25.77 9.50
C ASP A 128 8.58 25.02 10.57
N GLU A 129 7.70 25.73 11.27
CA GLU A 129 6.87 25.12 12.31
C GLU A 129 5.80 24.19 11.73
N GLU A 130 5.40 24.40 10.47
CA GLU A 130 4.40 23.58 9.75
C GLU A 130 4.86 22.12 9.62
N ASN A 131 6.16 21.91 9.36
CA ASN A 131 6.77 20.58 9.24
C ASN A 131 6.60 19.77 10.55
N ARG A 132 6.80 20.44 11.70
CA ARG A 132 6.68 19.82 13.03
C ARG A 132 5.23 19.55 13.39
N GLU A 133 4.33 20.51 13.17
CA GLU A 133 2.90 20.34 13.43
C GLU A 133 2.32 19.15 12.67
N TRP A 134 2.71 19.02 11.42
CA TRP A 134 2.27 17.91 10.60
C TRP A 134 2.83 16.56 11.10
N ALA A 135 4.10 16.52 11.53
CA ALA A 135 4.70 15.30 12.05
C ALA A 135 3.95 14.83 13.31
N ILE A 136 3.59 15.76 14.19
CA ILE A 136 2.79 15.51 15.39
C ILE A 136 1.36 15.09 15.02
N SER A 137 0.74 15.73 14.03
CA SER A 137 -0.60 15.39 13.55
C SER A 137 -0.65 13.97 12.97
N SER A 138 0.31 13.63 12.11
CA SER A 138 0.47 12.29 11.53
C SER A 138 0.68 11.22 12.60
N TRP A 139 1.49 11.53 13.63
CA TRP A 139 1.67 10.65 14.78
C TRP A 139 0.37 10.49 15.59
N GLY A 140 -0.42 11.56 15.71
CA GLY A 140 -1.76 11.51 16.32
C GLY A 140 -2.69 10.54 15.60
N PHE A 141 -2.76 10.60 14.27
CA PHE A 141 -3.54 9.65 13.46
C PHE A 141 -2.99 8.22 13.56
N ALA A 142 -1.67 8.06 13.53
CA ALA A 142 -1.04 6.74 13.68
C ALA A 142 -1.45 6.08 15.01
N LYS A 143 -1.47 6.82 16.13
CA LYS A 143 -1.94 6.31 17.43
C LYS A 143 -3.40 5.89 17.45
N GLN A 144 -4.24 6.47 16.60
CA GLN A 144 -5.67 6.10 16.51
C GLN A 144 -5.86 4.87 15.63
N ILE A 145 -5.17 4.83 14.48
CA ILE A 145 -5.35 3.78 13.46
C ILE A 145 -4.60 2.50 13.86
N LEU A 146 -3.36 2.59 14.36
CA LEU A 146 -2.52 1.42 14.64
C LEU A 146 -3.13 0.44 15.64
N PRO A 147 -3.71 0.86 16.78
CA PRO A 147 -4.32 -0.08 17.72
C PRO A 147 -5.54 -0.78 17.10
N LEU A 148 -6.38 -0.03 16.38
CA LEU A 148 -7.57 -0.59 15.73
C LEU A 148 -7.18 -1.59 14.63
N LEU A 149 -6.16 -1.25 13.83
CA LEU A 149 -5.61 -2.14 12.80
C LEU A 149 -4.99 -3.38 13.43
N ALA A 150 -4.21 -3.24 14.51
CA ALA A 150 -3.60 -4.38 15.20
C ALA A 150 -4.66 -5.35 15.72
N ILE A 151 -5.74 -4.85 16.33
CA ILE A 151 -6.88 -5.68 16.75
C ILE A 151 -7.49 -6.40 15.55
N GLY A 152 -7.74 -5.68 14.45
CA GLY A 152 -8.30 -6.25 13.22
C GLY A 152 -7.41 -7.36 12.63
N VAL A 153 -6.11 -7.13 12.52
CA VAL A 153 -5.14 -8.10 11.98
C VAL A 153 -5.02 -9.33 12.88
N VAL A 154 -4.93 -9.16 14.20
CA VAL A 154 -4.89 -10.28 15.16
C VAL A 154 -6.19 -11.08 15.11
N THR A 155 -7.34 -10.41 15.08
CA THR A 155 -8.65 -11.07 14.98
C THR A 155 -8.78 -11.84 13.67
N ALA A 156 -8.39 -11.25 12.55
CA ALA A 156 -8.41 -11.92 11.25
C ALA A 156 -7.48 -13.14 11.21
N GLY A 157 -6.26 -13.02 11.74
CA GLY A 157 -5.33 -14.15 11.85
C GLY A 157 -5.82 -15.25 12.78
N PHE A 158 -6.49 -14.92 13.89
CA PHE A 158 -7.13 -15.90 14.77
C PHE A 158 -8.31 -16.63 14.10
N LEU A 159 -9.12 -15.90 13.32
CA LEU A 159 -10.30 -16.45 12.66
C LEU A 159 -9.95 -17.27 11.42
N LEU A 160 -9.13 -16.73 10.52
CA LEU A 160 -8.80 -17.33 9.22
C LEU A 160 -7.55 -18.21 9.28
N GLY A 161 -6.75 -18.10 10.34
CA GLY A 161 -5.46 -18.76 10.40
C GLY A 161 -4.41 -18.04 9.56
N SER A 162 -3.24 -18.66 9.42
CA SER A 162 -2.19 -18.16 8.56
C SER A 162 -1.43 -19.31 7.92
N THR A 163 -1.01 -19.09 6.67
CA THR A 163 -0.10 -19.98 5.97
C THR A 163 1.14 -19.17 5.60
N HIS A 164 2.09 -19.09 6.52
CA HIS A 164 3.39 -18.49 6.27
C HIS A 164 4.46 -19.58 6.35
N ASP A 165 5.43 -19.53 5.42
CA ASP A 165 6.60 -20.41 5.40
C ASP A 165 6.26 -21.93 5.44
N ASN A 166 5.26 -22.36 4.66
CA ASN A 166 4.78 -23.75 4.54
C ASN A 166 4.20 -24.37 5.83
N THR A 167 3.96 -23.56 6.86
CA THR A 167 3.25 -23.98 8.06
C THR A 167 1.83 -23.44 8.03
N ALA A 168 0.84 -24.34 8.09
CA ALA A 168 -0.56 -23.97 8.14
C ALA A 168 -1.02 -23.93 9.60
N ILE A 169 -1.24 -22.72 10.11
CA ILE A 169 -1.87 -22.50 11.41
C ILE A 169 -3.37 -22.39 11.13
N ALA A 170 -4.13 -23.40 11.53
CA ALA A 170 -5.58 -23.40 11.35
C ALA A 170 -6.22 -22.29 12.21
N GLY A 171 -7.10 -21.51 11.58
CA GLY A 171 -7.96 -20.57 12.27
C GLY A 171 -9.19 -21.23 12.90
N VAL A 172 -10.01 -20.42 13.57
CA VAL A 172 -11.29 -20.87 14.15
C VAL A 172 -12.36 -21.14 13.08
N ILE A 173 -12.32 -20.42 11.96
CA ILE A 173 -13.30 -20.59 10.87
C ILE A 173 -12.96 -21.86 10.07
N PRO A 174 -13.89 -22.81 9.92
CA PRO A 174 -13.65 -24.00 9.12
C PRO A 174 -13.48 -23.66 7.64
N ASN A 175 -12.42 -24.19 7.01
CA ASN A 175 -12.16 -23.99 5.58
C ASN A 175 -13.35 -24.39 4.68
N SER A 176 -14.14 -25.39 5.09
CA SER A 176 -15.35 -25.81 4.37
C SER A 176 -16.36 -24.68 4.13
N TRP A 177 -16.46 -23.70 5.04
CA TRP A 177 -17.35 -22.55 4.87
C TRP A 177 -16.84 -21.59 3.80
N ILE A 178 -15.52 -21.41 3.74
CA ILE A 178 -14.85 -20.55 2.77
C ILE A 178 -14.91 -21.19 1.38
N GLU A 179 -14.59 -22.49 1.28
CA GLU A 179 -14.71 -23.27 0.05
C GLU A 179 -16.15 -23.28 -0.47
N TRP A 180 -17.15 -23.42 0.41
CA TRP A 180 -18.54 -23.39 0.01
C TRP A 180 -18.98 -22.01 -0.51
N ALA A 181 -18.54 -20.92 0.11
CA ALA A 181 -18.96 -19.57 -0.25
C ALA A 181 -18.20 -19.01 -1.48
N VAL A 182 -16.88 -19.20 -1.52
CA VAL A 182 -15.98 -18.56 -2.49
C VAL A 182 -14.96 -19.53 -3.10
N GLY A 183 -15.16 -20.84 -2.94
CA GLY A 183 -14.35 -21.85 -3.60
C GLY A 183 -14.67 -22.01 -5.08
N GLY A 184 -13.70 -22.60 -5.81
CA GLY A 184 -13.78 -22.82 -7.25
C GLY A 184 -13.90 -21.52 -8.06
N ASN A 185 -14.49 -21.61 -9.26
CA ASN A 185 -14.69 -20.45 -10.13
C ASN A 185 -16.11 -20.42 -10.71
N SER A 186 -17.13 -20.43 -9.84
CA SER A 186 -18.52 -20.24 -10.27
C SER A 186 -18.87 -18.75 -10.36
N LEU A 187 -19.88 -18.38 -11.16
CA LEU A 187 -20.41 -17.01 -11.18
C LEU A 187 -20.92 -16.58 -9.79
N LEU A 188 -21.49 -17.51 -9.02
CA LEU A 188 -21.99 -17.25 -7.68
C LEU A 188 -20.83 -16.97 -6.69
N SER A 189 -19.75 -17.76 -6.75
CA SER A 189 -18.54 -17.55 -5.93
C SER A 189 -17.93 -16.17 -6.20
N ASN A 190 -17.85 -15.77 -7.47
CA ASN A 190 -17.34 -14.45 -7.87
C ASN A 190 -18.28 -13.31 -7.44
N PHE A 191 -19.59 -13.53 -7.53
CA PHE A 191 -20.59 -12.56 -7.09
C PHE A 191 -20.56 -12.37 -5.57
N PHE A 192 -20.46 -13.45 -4.80
CA PHE A 192 -20.38 -13.39 -3.35
C PHE A 192 -19.10 -12.67 -2.91
N ALA A 193 -17.97 -12.94 -3.57
CA ALA A 193 -16.71 -12.28 -3.31
C ALA A 193 -16.73 -10.77 -3.65
N SER A 194 -17.27 -10.38 -4.80
CA SER A 194 -17.38 -8.96 -5.19
C SER A 194 -18.39 -8.20 -4.33
N PHE A 195 -19.53 -8.82 -3.99
CA PHE A 195 -20.54 -8.24 -3.11
C PHE A 195 -19.96 -8.02 -1.71
N THR A 196 -19.32 -9.03 -1.13
CA THR A 196 -18.69 -8.92 0.19
C THR A 196 -17.56 -7.88 0.17
N GLY A 197 -16.71 -7.92 -0.85
CA GLY A 197 -15.63 -6.94 -1.08
C GLY A 197 -16.14 -5.51 -1.19
N ALA A 198 -17.31 -5.29 -1.81
CA ALA A 198 -17.89 -3.96 -1.94
C ALA A 198 -18.25 -3.30 -0.60
N PHE A 199 -18.58 -4.09 0.43
CA PHE A 199 -18.86 -3.57 1.77
C PHE A 199 -17.63 -3.51 2.66
N MET A 200 -16.59 -4.28 2.34
CA MET A 200 -15.35 -4.32 3.09
C MET A 200 -14.49 -3.08 2.78
N TYR A 201 -14.09 -2.34 3.82
CA TYR A 201 -13.09 -1.30 3.71
C TYR A 201 -11.72 -1.89 4.06
N PHE A 202 -10.97 -2.35 3.05
CA PHE A 202 -9.61 -2.80 3.24
C PHE A 202 -8.63 -1.63 3.22
N ALA A 203 -7.73 -1.61 4.20
CA ALA A 203 -6.48 -0.90 4.00
C ALA A 203 -5.67 -1.69 2.97
N THR A 204 -5.11 -1.01 1.98
CA THR A 204 -4.30 -1.62 0.91
C THR A 204 -3.16 -2.50 1.45
N LEU A 205 -2.62 -2.15 2.63
CA LEU A 205 -1.59 -2.93 3.33
C LEU A 205 -2.08 -4.28 3.88
N THR A 206 -3.36 -4.40 4.22
CA THR A 206 -3.96 -5.60 4.82
C THR A 206 -4.69 -6.48 3.81
N GLU A 207 -4.96 -5.95 2.61
CA GLU A 207 -5.70 -6.65 1.58
C GLU A 207 -4.97 -7.90 1.07
N VAL A 208 -3.66 -7.79 0.82
CA VAL A 208 -2.85 -8.91 0.30
C VAL A 208 -2.77 -10.08 1.30
N PRO A 209 -2.42 -9.89 2.58
CA PRO A 209 -2.40 -10.99 3.54
C PRO A 209 -3.77 -11.65 3.76
N ILE A 210 -4.86 -10.86 3.75
CA ILE A 210 -6.23 -11.39 3.92
C ILE A 210 -6.58 -12.33 2.75
N ILE A 211 -6.30 -11.90 1.51
CA ILE A 211 -6.56 -12.73 0.33
C ILE A 211 -5.68 -13.97 0.33
N GLN A 212 -4.42 -13.86 0.74
CA GLN A 212 -3.55 -15.03 0.89
C GLN A 212 -4.12 -16.04 1.91
N GLY A 213 -4.63 -15.58 3.05
CA GLY A 213 -5.29 -16.43 4.04
C GLY A 213 -6.56 -17.11 3.50
N LEU A 214 -7.39 -16.37 2.75
CA LEU A 214 -8.59 -16.93 2.12
C LEU A 214 -8.26 -17.95 1.02
N LEU A 215 -7.27 -17.68 0.18
CA LEU A 215 -6.77 -18.61 -0.84
C LEU A 215 -6.25 -19.89 -0.19
N ALA A 216 -5.50 -19.77 0.90
CA ALA A 216 -5.03 -20.91 1.67
C ALA A 216 -6.16 -21.72 2.33
N SER A 217 -7.29 -21.07 2.58
CA SER A 217 -8.50 -21.68 3.12
C SER A 217 -9.45 -22.21 2.02
N GLY A 218 -9.02 -22.24 0.75
CA GLY A 218 -9.76 -22.83 -0.36
C GLY A 218 -10.54 -21.87 -1.26
N MET A 219 -10.35 -20.55 -1.11
CA MET A 219 -10.90 -19.56 -2.05
C MET A 219 -10.32 -19.73 -3.46
N GLY A 220 -11.16 -19.59 -4.49
CA GLY A 220 -10.70 -19.62 -5.88
C GLY A 220 -9.98 -18.34 -6.32
N LYS A 221 -9.10 -18.45 -7.32
CA LYS A 221 -8.37 -17.30 -7.90
C LYS A 221 -9.30 -16.26 -8.52
N GLY A 222 -10.37 -16.69 -9.19
CA GLY A 222 -11.38 -15.80 -9.77
C GLY A 222 -12.09 -14.97 -8.70
N PRO A 223 -12.72 -15.60 -7.69
CA PRO A 223 -13.30 -14.91 -6.54
C PRO A 223 -12.31 -13.98 -5.83
N ALA A 224 -11.03 -14.37 -5.69
CA ALA A 224 -10.02 -13.51 -5.10
C ALA A 224 -9.81 -12.21 -5.90
N LEU A 225 -9.71 -12.30 -7.24
CA LEU A 225 -9.64 -11.12 -8.10
C LEU A 225 -10.92 -10.27 -8.02
N ALA A 226 -12.10 -10.91 -8.01
CA ALA A 226 -13.38 -10.21 -7.90
C ALA A 226 -13.46 -9.37 -6.61
N LEU A 227 -12.95 -9.90 -5.50
CA LEU A 227 -12.87 -9.19 -4.21
C LEU A 227 -11.91 -8.00 -4.29
N LEU A 228 -10.70 -8.20 -4.84
CA LEU A 228 -9.67 -7.15 -5.02
C LEU A 228 -10.10 -6.01 -5.95
N LEU A 229 -10.98 -6.27 -6.92
CA LEU A 229 -11.50 -5.24 -7.82
C LEU A 229 -12.62 -4.43 -7.17
N ALA A 230 -13.46 -5.07 -6.34
CA ALA A 230 -14.58 -4.44 -5.67
C ALA A 230 -14.14 -3.58 -4.47
N GLY A 231 -13.20 -4.06 -3.65
CA GLY A 231 -12.76 -3.42 -2.40
C GLY A 231 -12.26 -1.97 -2.50
N PRO A 232 -11.31 -1.62 -3.39
CA PRO A 232 -10.85 -0.23 -3.52
C PRO A 232 -11.89 0.67 -4.21
N SER A 233 -12.76 0.07 -5.03
CA SER A 233 -13.80 0.78 -5.78
C SER A 233 -14.98 1.17 -4.89
N LEU A 234 -15.32 0.34 -3.90
CA LEU A 234 -16.49 0.48 -3.06
C LEU A 234 -16.16 0.27 -1.59
N SER A 235 -16.74 1.10 -0.73
CA SER A 235 -16.73 0.88 0.72
C SER A 235 -17.94 1.56 1.35
N LEU A 236 -18.38 1.10 2.52
CA LEU A 236 -19.52 1.70 3.22
C LEU A 236 -19.37 3.22 3.40
N PRO A 237 -18.23 3.76 3.87
CA PRO A 237 -18.06 5.22 3.97
C PRO A 237 -18.13 5.91 2.61
N ASN A 238 -17.48 5.36 1.57
CA ASN A 238 -17.51 5.95 0.23
C ASN A 238 -18.93 5.96 -0.37
N MET A 239 -19.69 4.88 -0.19
CA MET A 239 -21.09 4.80 -0.63
C MET A 239 -21.98 5.85 0.05
N LEU A 240 -21.78 6.08 1.35
CA LEU A 240 -22.53 7.11 2.09
C LEU A 240 -22.20 8.53 1.59
N VAL A 241 -20.92 8.81 1.32
CA VAL A 241 -20.49 10.10 0.76
C VAL A 241 -21.04 10.30 -0.65
N ILE A 242 -20.91 9.30 -1.52
CA ILE A 242 -21.42 9.34 -2.90
C ILE A 242 -22.94 9.55 -2.91
N ARG A 243 -23.66 8.87 -2.01
CA ARG A 243 -25.11 9.07 -1.86
C ARG A 243 -25.46 10.51 -1.52
N GLY A 244 -24.67 11.17 -0.67
CA GLY A 244 -24.84 12.58 -0.33
C GLY A 244 -24.69 13.52 -1.52
N VAL A 245 -23.84 13.17 -2.50
CA VAL A 245 -23.54 14.02 -3.67
C VAL A 245 -24.41 13.70 -4.88
N MET A 246 -24.56 12.43 -5.25
CA MET A 246 -25.21 11.99 -6.48
C MET A 246 -26.67 11.55 -6.28
N GLY A 247 -27.11 11.38 -5.02
CA GLY A 247 -28.41 10.85 -4.67
C GLY A 247 -28.47 9.31 -4.71
N THR A 248 -29.48 8.75 -4.03
CA THR A 248 -29.60 7.30 -3.81
C THR A 248 -29.68 6.50 -5.12
N LYS A 249 -30.46 6.96 -6.10
CA LYS A 249 -30.66 6.21 -7.37
C LYS A 249 -29.35 6.01 -8.13
N LYS A 250 -28.55 7.06 -8.30
CA LYS A 250 -27.26 6.99 -9.02
C LYS A 250 -26.24 6.15 -8.26
N THR A 251 -26.25 6.23 -6.92
CA THR A 251 -25.37 5.43 -6.07
C THR A 251 -25.63 3.95 -6.21
N ILE A 252 -26.91 3.53 -6.18
CA ILE A 252 -27.27 2.12 -6.38
C ILE A 252 -26.81 1.61 -7.74
N VAL A 253 -27.00 2.39 -8.81
CA VAL A 253 -26.53 2.02 -10.15
C VAL A 253 -25.02 1.85 -10.18
N TYR A 254 -24.27 2.79 -9.59
CA TYR A 254 -22.81 2.70 -9.51
C TYR A 254 -22.34 1.46 -8.75
N VAL A 255 -22.90 1.21 -7.56
CA VAL A 255 -22.58 0.03 -6.74
C VAL A 255 -22.86 -1.27 -7.49
N THR A 256 -24.03 -1.35 -8.13
CA THR A 256 -24.43 -2.53 -8.90
C THR A 256 -23.49 -2.77 -10.08
N LEU A 257 -23.11 -1.70 -10.80
CA LEU A 257 -22.22 -1.80 -11.96
C LEU A 257 -20.84 -2.30 -11.55
N VAL A 258 -20.28 -1.80 -10.44
CA VAL A 258 -18.98 -2.27 -9.94
C VAL A 258 -19.03 -3.74 -9.52
N ILE A 259 -20.07 -4.15 -8.78
CA ILE A 259 -20.24 -5.56 -8.36
C ILE A 259 -20.34 -6.47 -9.59
N VAL A 260 -21.14 -6.10 -10.59
CA VAL A 260 -21.30 -6.89 -11.82
C VAL A 260 -19.98 -6.96 -12.59
N MET A 261 -19.29 -5.84 -12.79
CA MET A 261 -18.01 -5.82 -13.51
C MET A 261 -16.94 -6.65 -12.80
N ALA A 262 -16.80 -6.49 -11.47
CA ALA A 262 -15.85 -7.27 -10.69
C ALA A 262 -16.16 -8.78 -10.72
N THR A 263 -17.44 -9.15 -10.67
CA THR A 263 -17.90 -10.54 -10.80
C THR A 263 -17.51 -11.14 -12.15
N VAL A 264 -17.78 -10.42 -13.24
CA VAL A 264 -17.49 -10.88 -14.60
C VAL A 264 -15.98 -10.97 -14.83
N SER A 265 -15.21 -9.96 -14.42
CA SER A 265 -13.75 -9.97 -14.53
C SER A 265 -13.12 -11.10 -13.74
N GLY A 266 -13.55 -11.34 -12.50
CA GLY A 266 -13.07 -12.47 -11.69
C GLY A 266 -13.43 -13.82 -12.32
N PHE A 267 -14.65 -13.97 -12.81
CA PHE A 267 -15.08 -15.21 -13.47
C PHE A 267 -14.28 -15.50 -14.72
N ILE A 268 -14.06 -14.50 -15.59
CA ILE A 268 -13.24 -14.66 -16.80
C ILE A 268 -11.82 -15.03 -16.40
N TYR A 269 -11.22 -14.31 -15.45
CA TYR A 269 -9.86 -14.56 -15.01
C TYR A 269 -9.67 -15.98 -14.48
N GLY A 270 -10.56 -16.45 -13.60
CA GLY A 270 -10.47 -17.81 -13.04
C GLY A 270 -10.78 -18.93 -14.03
N ASN A 271 -11.29 -18.64 -15.24
CA ASN A 271 -11.42 -19.64 -16.31
C ASN A 271 -10.17 -19.69 -17.19
N LEU A 272 -9.38 -18.60 -17.23
CA LEU A 272 -8.16 -18.52 -18.02
C LEU A 272 -6.92 -19.04 -17.26
N PHE A 273 -6.93 -19.02 -15.93
CA PHE A 273 -5.78 -19.33 -15.04
C PHE A 273 -6.17 -20.17 -13.82
#